data_AF-A0AAQ1HK54-F1
#
_entry.id   AF-A0AAQ1HK54-F1
#
_cell.length_a   1.000
_cell.length_b   1.000
_cell.length_c   1.000
_cell.angle_alpha   90.00
_cell.angle_beta   90.00
_cell.angle_gamma   90.00
#
_symmetry.space_group_name_H-M   'P 1'
#
loop_
_entity.id
_entity.type
_entity.pdbx_description
1 polymer ?
#
loop_
_entity_poly.entity_id
_entity_poly.type
_entity_poly.pdbx_seq_one_letter_code
_entity_poly.pdbx_strand_id
1 'polypeptide(L)'
;MSRLFAKRLPTGSFIMLLLFIGLLLSAISVAYSAYWNRQLLNTLYTELSVRDKAQAEYGRLVLEQSTWTAYNRIETLATGQLKMRVPDPAEIIMVAP
;
A
#
# COMPACT_ATOMS: atom_id res chain seq x y z
N MET A 1 -69.19 2.41 -17.00
CA MET A 1 -68.44 2.86 -15.80
C MET A 1 -66.96 3.07 -16.17
N SER A 2 -66.64 4.12 -16.95
CA SER A 2 -65.26 4.28 -17.49
C SER A 2 -64.96 5.71 -17.97
N ARG A 3 -65.14 6.72 -17.13
CA ARG A 3 -64.77 8.12 -17.46
C ARG A 3 -64.13 8.87 -16.28
N LEU A 4 -63.23 8.24 -15.52
CA LEU A 4 -62.56 8.88 -14.39
C LEU A 4 -61.06 9.19 -14.60
N PHE A 5 -60.47 8.84 -15.74
CA PHE A 5 -59.01 8.99 -15.97
C PHE A 5 -58.62 9.95 -17.09
N ALA A 6 -59.38 11.02 -17.28
CA ALA A 6 -58.95 12.13 -18.15
C ALA A 6 -58.89 13.44 -17.35
N LYS A 7 -58.29 13.41 -16.16
CA LYS A 7 -57.82 14.65 -15.54
C LYS A 7 -56.59 15.07 -16.34
N ARG A 8 -56.69 16.19 -17.07
CA ARG A 8 -55.56 16.76 -17.83
C ARG A 8 -54.36 16.79 -16.89
N LEU A 9 -53.31 16.05 -17.26
CA LEU A 9 -52.08 16.02 -16.49
C LEU A 9 -51.65 17.48 -16.27
N PRO A 10 -51.36 17.90 -15.02
CA PRO A 10 -50.91 19.26 -14.77
C PRO A 10 -49.70 19.53 -15.67
N THR A 11 -49.59 20.73 -16.22
CA THR A 11 -48.54 21.11 -17.18
C THR A 11 -47.12 20.81 -16.70
N GLY A 12 -46.90 20.71 -15.38
CA GLY A 12 -45.63 20.28 -14.77
C GLY A 12 -45.32 18.77 -14.80
N SER A 13 -46.24 17.91 -15.25
CA SER A 13 -46.03 16.45 -15.28
C SER A 13 -44.87 16.03 -16.19
N PHE A 14 -44.63 16.77 -17.27
CA PHE A 14 -43.51 16.51 -18.18
C PHE A 14 -42.16 16.80 -17.51
N ILE A 15 -42.09 17.88 -16.74
CA ILE A 15 -40.88 18.26 -15.98
C ILE A 15 -40.56 17.21 -14.92
N MET A 16 -41.58 16.74 -14.19
CA MET A 16 -41.42 15.65 -13.21
C MET A 16 -40.89 14.36 -13.86
N LEU A 17 -41.40 13.99 -15.03
CA LEU A 17 -40.94 12.81 -15.75
C LEU A 17 -39.48 12.97 -16.23
N LEU A 18 -39.11 14.15 -16.71
CA LEU A 18 -37.73 14.45 -17.12
C LEU A 18 -36.76 14.40 -15.94
N LEU A 19 -37.14 14.96 -14.79
CA LEU A 19 -36.34 14.88 -13.55
C LEU A 19 -36.20 13.44 -13.06
N PHE A 20 -37.26 12.64 -13.14
CA PHE A 20 -37.22 11.22 -12.77
C PHE A 20 -36.25 10.43 -13.65
N ILE A 21 -36.28 10.66 -14.97
CA ILE A 21 -35.31 10.05 -15.90
C ILE A 21 -33.88 10.51 -15.57
N GLY A 22 -33.69 11.81 -15.31
CA GLY A 22 -32.38 12.36 -14.90
C GLY A 22 -31.85 11.71 -13.63
N LEU A 23 -32.72 11.47 -12.64
CA LEU A 23 -32.37 10.78 -11.40
C LEU A 23 -31.93 9.32 -11.67
N LEU A 24 -32.67 8.59 -12.50
CA LEU A 24 -32.31 7.21 -12.86
C LEU A 24 -30.97 7.13 -13.59
N LEU A 25 -30.75 8.03 -14.55
CA LEU A 25 -29.48 8.11 -15.28
C LEU A 25 -28.31 8.44 -14.34
N SER A 26 -28.52 9.36 -13.40
CA SER A 26 -27.52 9.70 -12.38
C SER A 26 -27.20 8.51 -11.49
N ALA A 27 -28.21 7.81 -10.99
CA ALA A 27 -28.02 6.63 -10.14
C ALA A 27 -27.22 5.52 -10.85
N ILE A 28 -27.54 5.24 -12.11
CA ILE A 28 -26.81 4.26 -12.93
C ILE A 28 -25.36 4.72 -13.17
N SER A 29 -25.18 6.00 -13.51
CA SER A 29 -23.85 6.56 -13.79
C SER A 29 -22.94 6.50 -12.56
N VAL A 30 -23.47 6.81 -11.38
CA VAL A 30 -22.73 6.71 -10.11
C VAL A 30 -22.32 5.27 -9.82
N ALA A 31 -23.25 4.31 -9.96
CA ALA A 31 -22.95 2.89 -9.76
C ALA A 31 -21.88 2.39 -10.75
N TYR A 32 -21.97 2.80 -12.01
CA TYR A 32 -21.00 2.46 -13.04
C TYR A 32 -19.62 3.06 -12.74
N SER A 33 -19.57 4.33 -12.33
CA SER A 33 -18.32 4.98 -11.92
C SER A 33 -17.67 4.28 -10.72
N ALA A 34 -18.47 3.82 -9.75
CA ALA A 34 -17.96 3.09 -8.59
C ALA A 34 -17.37 1.72 -9.00
N TYR A 35 -18.01 1.02 -9.93
CA TYR A 35 -17.49 -0.24 -10.47
C TYR A 35 -16.16 -0.04 -11.21
N TRP A 36 -16.08 0.96 -12.09
CA TRP A 36 -14.86 1.30 -12.81
C TRP A 36 -13.72 1.73 -11.88
N ASN A 37 -14.04 2.49 -10.83
CA ASN A 37 -13.07 2.89 -9.82
C ASN A 37 -12.47 1.68 -9.11
N ARG A 38 -13.31 0.72 -8.68
CA ARG A 38 -12.84 -0.53 -8.06
C ARG A 38 -11.94 -1.34 -9.00
N GLN A 39 -12.29 -1.42 -10.28
CA GLN A 39 -11.47 -2.13 -11.26
C GLN A 39 -10.10 -1.47 -11.44
N LEU A 40 -10.06 -0.13 -11.56
CA LEU A 40 -8.82 0.62 -11.73
C LEU A 40 -7.93 0.57 -10.47
N LEU A 41 -8.55 0.62 -9.29
CA LEU A 41 -7.85 0.43 -8.02
C LEU A 41 -7.23 -0.96 -7.94
N ASN A 42 -7.95 -2.03 -8.29
CA ASN A 42 -7.39 -3.38 -8.27
C ASN A 42 -6.14 -3.52 -9.16
N THR A 43 -6.17 -2.92 -10.36
CA THR A 43 -4.99 -2.92 -11.24
C THR A 43 -3.82 -2.15 -10.61
N LEU A 44 -4.09 -1.01 -9.97
CA LEU A 44 -3.06 -0.22 -9.30
C LEU A 44 -2.47 -0.95 -8.08
N TYR A 45 -3.31 -1.61 -7.27
CA TYR A 45 -2.86 -2.41 -6.13
C TYR A 45 -1.99 -3.60 -6.55
N THR A 46 -2.23 -4.17 -7.73
CA THR A 46 -1.42 -5.28 -8.25
C THR A 46 0.01 -4.83 -8.53
N GLU A 47 0.19 -3.71 -9.22
CA GLU A 47 1.49 -3.09 -9.49
C GLU A 47 2.17 -2.63 -8.18
N LEU A 48 1.41 -2.02 -7.26
CA LEU A 48 1.92 -1.62 -5.95
C LEU A 48 2.45 -2.81 -5.15
N SER A 49 1.77 -3.96 -5.20
CA SER A 49 2.19 -5.16 -4.46
C SER A 49 3.57 -5.64 -4.88
N VAL A 50 3.91 -5.52 -6.18
CA VAL A 50 5.25 -5.87 -6.67
C VAL A 50 6.30 -4.91 -6.11
N ARG A 51 6.00 -3.60 -6.13
CA ARG A 51 6.87 -2.57 -5.57
C ARG A 51 7.10 -2.75 -4.07
N ASP A 52 6.04 -3.03 -3.32
CA ASP A 52 6.08 -3.16 -1.86
C ASP A 52 6.93 -4.39 -1.45
N LYS A 53 6.87 -5.49 -2.20
CA LYS A 53 7.75 -6.65 -1.99
C LYS A 53 9.21 -6.29 -2.19
N ALA A 54 9.55 -5.59 -3.27
CA ALA A 54 10.92 -5.16 -3.53
C ALA A 54 11.43 -4.18 -2.45
N GLN A 55 10.56 -3.28 -1.96
CA GLN A 55 10.91 -2.35 -0.88
C GLN A 55 11.15 -3.07 0.45
N ALA A 56 10.39 -4.13 0.76
CA ALA A 56 10.60 -4.94 1.93
C ALA A 56 11.95 -5.69 1.88
N GLU A 57 12.29 -6.25 0.72
CA GLU A 57 13.59 -6.90 0.50
C GLU A 57 14.75 -5.91 0.62
N TYR A 58 14.62 -4.72 0.03
CA TYR A 58 15.59 -3.64 0.18
C TYR A 58 15.77 -3.24 1.65
N GLY A 59 14.68 -3.09 2.41
CA GLY A 59 14.73 -2.80 3.84
C GLY A 59 15.49 -3.87 4.62
N ARG A 60 15.25 -5.15 4.31
CA ARG A 60 16.01 -6.26 4.90
C ARG A 60 17.50 -6.17 4.56
N LEU A 61 17.86 -5.94 3.29
CA LEU A 61 19.25 -5.82 2.87
C LEU A 61 19.96 -4.64 3.54
N VAL A 62 19.28 -3.50 3.71
CA VAL A 62 19.83 -2.34 4.42
C VAL A 62 20.09 -2.66 5.88
N LEU A 63 19.19 -3.40 6.54
CA LEU A 63 19.41 -3.87 7.91
C LEU A 63 20.62 -4.80 7.98
N GLU A 64 20.73 -5.76 7.07
CA GLU A 64 21.89 -6.65 6.95
C GLU A 64 23.19 -5.82 6.77
N GLN A 65 23.23 -4.86 5.83
CA GLN A 65 24.41 -4.02 5.61
C GLN A 65 24.76 -3.12 6.81
N SER A 66 23.75 -2.59 7.51
CA SER A 66 23.99 -1.76 8.70
C SER A 66 24.66 -2.55 9.82
N THR A 67 24.29 -3.83 10.00
CA THR A 67 24.92 -4.71 11.01
C THR A 67 26.38 -5.02 10.67
N TRP A 68 26.70 -5.22 9.39
CA TRP A 68 28.07 -5.46 8.93
C TRP A 68 28.95 -4.22 9.09
N THR A 69 28.39 -3.04 8.80
CA THR A 69 29.10 -1.77 8.94
C THR A 69 29.40 -1.45 10.41
N ALA A 70 28.47 -1.74 11.32
CA ALA A 70 28.69 -1.60 12.75
C ALA A 70 29.83 -2.50 13.25
N TYR A 71 29.88 -3.76 12.79
CA TYR A 71 30.96 -4.69 13.13
C TYR A 71 32.32 -4.24 12.60
N ASN A 72 32.39 -3.84 11.32
CA ASN A 72 33.62 -3.35 10.71
C ASN A 72 34.15 -2.09 11.40
N ARG A 73 33.26 -1.19 11.84
CA ARG A 73 33.63 -0.01 12.64
C ARG A 73 34.14 -0.39 14.03
N ILE A 74 33.58 -1.40 14.68
CA ILE A 74 34.07 -1.90 15.98
C ILE A 74 35.46 -2.53 15.82
N GLU A 75 35.66 -3.34 14.78
CA GLU A 75 36.94 -3.99 14.48
C GLU A 75 38.05 -2.96 14.19
N THR A 76 37.78 -1.97 13.33
CA THR A 76 38.74 -0.89 13.04
C THR A 76 39.07 -0.04 14.26
N LEU A 77 38.09 0.22 15.16
CA LEU A 77 38.36 0.89 16.43
C LEU A 77 39.18 0.01 17.39
N ALA A 78 38.88 -1.28 17.48
CA ALA A 78 39.60 -2.23 18.33
C ALA A 78 41.06 -2.40 17.90
N THR A 79 41.31 -2.57 16.60
CA THR A 79 42.68 -2.71 16.07
C THR A 79 43.42 -1.38 16.05
N GLY A 80 42.77 -0.28 15.65
CA GLY A 80 43.41 1.02 15.47
C GLY A 80 43.66 1.79 16.76
N GLN A 81 42.66 1.89 17.65
CA GLN A 81 42.76 2.66 18.88
C GLN A 81 43.18 1.83 20.09
N LEU A 82 42.69 0.59 20.18
CA LEU A 82 42.97 -0.30 21.32
C LEU A 82 44.16 -1.25 21.07
N LYS A 83 44.76 -1.23 19.86
CA LYS A 83 45.84 -2.16 19.43
C LYS A 83 45.50 -3.63 19.71
N MET A 84 44.22 -3.98 19.71
CA MET A 84 43.80 -5.36 19.91
C MET A 84 44.20 -6.19 18.69
N ARG A 85 44.99 -7.24 18.95
CA ARG A 85 45.32 -8.30 17.98
C ARG A 85 44.66 -9.59 18.45
N VAL A 86 44.28 -10.45 17.51
CA VAL A 86 43.87 -11.82 17.84
C VAL A 86 45.09 -12.54 18.46
N PRO A 87 45.01 -13.03 19.69
CA PRO A 87 46.14 -13.69 20.35
C PRO A 87 46.47 -15.01 19.66
N ASP A 88 47.76 -15.33 19.61
CA ASP A 88 48.28 -16.58 19.05
C ASP A 88 47.87 -17.76 19.96
N PRO A 89 47.60 -18.97 19.44
CA PRO A 89 47.22 -20.14 20.24
C PRO A 89 48.12 -20.42 21.46
N ALA A 90 49.40 -20.04 21.39
CA ALA A 90 50.35 -20.18 22.50
C ALA A 90 50.13 -19.19 23.67
N GLU A 91 49.37 -18.11 23.46
CA GLU A 91 49.08 -17.06 24.46
C GLU A 91 47.74 -17.28 25.19
N ILE A 92 46.99 -18.34 24.84
CA ILE A 92 45.66 -18.64 25.38
C ILE A 92 45.80 -19.55 26.60
N ILE A 93 45.54 -19.01 27.79
CA ILE A 93 45.51 -19.77 29.05
C ILE A 93 44.06 -20.05 29.41
N MET A 94 43.64 -21.31 29.34
CA MET A 94 42.28 -21.72 29.68
C MET A 94 42.18 -21.93 31.20
N VAL A 95 41.39 -21.11 31.88
CA VAL A 95 41.15 -21.26 33.32
C VAL A 95 39.90 -22.11 33.49
N ALA A 96 40.04 -23.31 34.05
CA ALA A 96 38.92 -24.14 34.45
C ALA A 96 38.24 -23.53 35.69
N PRO A 97 36.89 -23.62 35.81
CA PRO A 97 36.12 -23.00 36.88
C PRO A 97 36.47 -23.51 38.27
#